data_AF-A0A831EQ25-F1
#
_entry.id   AF-A0A831EQ25-F1
#
_cell.length_a   1.000
_cell.length_b   1.000
_cell.length_c   1.000
_cell.angle_alpha   90.00
_cell.angle_beta   90.00
_cell.angle_gamma   90.00
#
_symmetry.space_group_name_H-M   'P 1'
#
loop_
_entity.id
_entity.type
_entity.pdbx_description
1 polymer ?
#
loop_
_entity_poly.entity_id
_entity_poly.type
_entity_poly.pdbx_seq_one_letter_code
_entity_poly.pdbx_strand_id
1 'polypeptide(L)'
;MALVSNDNNDGNNFSIERDVKNQGKTTIKINGQIGKEVIGKIDMPEHKSALKELDRGRLLFYVTFAGGKGYLDNKIFLRDVINA
;
A
#
# COMPACT_ATOMS: atom_id res chain seq x y z
N MET A 1 14.70 -1.00 -16.86
CA MET A 1 13.78 -0.12 -16.08
C MET A 1 14.47 0.36 -14.81
N ALA A 2 14.12 1.53 -14.27
CA ALA A 2 14.62 1.98 -12.95
C ALA A 2 13.52 1.82 -11.89
N LEU A 3 13.87 1.28 -10.72
CA LEU A 3 12.94 1.21 -9.59
C LEU A 3 12.60 2.62 -9.10
N VAL A 4 11.32 2.86 -8.83
CA VAL A 4 10.83 4.13 -8.28
C VAL A 4 11.53 4.45 -6.96
N SER A 5 11.84 3.42 -6.17
CA SER A 5 12.54 3.49 -4.89
C SER A 5 14.07 3.52 -4.99
N ASN A 6 14.64 3.95 -6.11
CA ASN A 6 16.08 4.22 -6.20
C ASN A 6 16.41 5.44 -5.32
N ASP A 7 17.46 5.40 -4.52
CA ASP A 7 17.89 6.49 -3.62
C ASP A 7 17.97 7.87 -4.30
N ASN A 8 18.26 7.92 -5.60
CA ASN A 8 18.28 9.16 -6.39
C ASN A 8 16.89 9.79 -6.63
N ASN A 9 15.81 9.10 -6.27
CA ASN A 9 14.42 9.51 -6.47
C ASN A 9 13.70 9.94 -5.18
N ASP A 10 14.39 9.96 -4.04
CA ASP A 10 13.85 10.50 -2.78
C ASP A 10 13.52 11.99 -2.94
N GLY A 11 12.35 12.40 -2.46
CA GLY A 11 11.79 13.74 -2.62
C GLY A 11 11.09 14.00 -3.97
N ASN A 12 11.28 13.13 -4.97
CA ASN A 12 10.65 13.26 -6.29
C ASN A 12 9.57 12.21 -6.55
N ASN A 13 9.92 10.92 -6.46
CA ASN A 13 8.99 9.82 -6.77
C ASN A 13 8.51 9.07 -5.51
N PHE A 14 9.29 9.13 -4.44
CA PHE A 14 8.88 8.69 -3.11
C PHE A 14 9.50 9.61 -2.06
N SER A 15 9.00 9.56 -0.83
CA SER A 15 9.67 10.16 0.33
C SER A 15 9.46 9.33 1.59
N ILE A 16 10.44 9.37 2.50
CA ILE A 16 10.38 8.69 3.79
C ILE A 16 10.35 9.74 4.90
N GLU A 17 9.28 9.71 5.70
CA GLU A 17 9.10 10.63 6.82
C GLU A 17 9.04 9.87 8.14
N ARG A 18 9.65 10.43 9.18
CA ARG A 18 9.52 9.98 10.56
C ARG A 18 9.06 11.15 11.40
N ASP A 19 7.77 11.16 11.75
CA ASP A 19 7.15 12.26 12.49
C ASP A 19 6.80 11.82 13.92
N VAL A 20 7.18 12.64 14.90
CA VAL A 20 6.83 12.49 16.31
C VAL A 20 5.30 12.60 16.49
N LYS A 21 4.62 13.43 15.68
CA LYS A 21 3.15 13.54 15.68
C LYS A 21 2.48 12.26 15.21
N ASN A 22 3.15 11.49 14.36
CA ASN A 22 2.71 10.14 13.96
C ASN A 22 3.27 9.04 14.89
N GLN A 23 3.53 9.38 16.16
CA GLN A 23 4.01 8.45 17.19
C GLN A 23 5.32 7.74 16.80
N GLY A 24 6.19 8.41 16.03
CA GLY A 24 7.47 7.84 15.58
C GLY A 24 7.33 6.76 14.50
N LYS A 25 6.15 6.58 13.89
CA LYS A 25 5.98 5.68 12.76
C LYS A 25 6.72 6.20 11.54
N THR A 26 7.35 5.29 10.80
CA THR A 26 7.93 5.59 9.49
C THR A 26 6.81 5.57 8.45
N THR A 27 6.61 6.68 7.76
CA THR A 27 5.67 6.82 6.65
C THR A 27 6.44 6.84 5.35
N ILE A 28 6.06 5.98 4.40
CA ILE A 28 6.60 6.00 3.04
C ILE A 28 5.52 6.54 2.11
N LYS A 29 5.79 7.66 1.44
CA LYS A 29 4.90 8.24 0.44
C LYS A 29 5.42 7.87 -0.94
N ILE A 30 4.55 7.40 -1.84
CA ILE A 30 4.92 6.96 -3.19
C ILE A 30 3.98 7.66 -4.18
N ASN A 31 4.53 8.23 -5.25
CA ASN A 31 3.72 8.79 -6.33
C ASN A 31 3.16 7.68 -7.23
N GLY A 32 1.89 7.35 -7.05
CA GLY A 32 1.20 6.29 -7.79
C GLY A 32 1.05 6.55 -9.30
N GLN A 33 1.21 7.79 -9.77
CA GLN A 33 1.09 8.13 -11.20
C GLN A 33 2.31 7.73 -12.03
N ILE A 34 3.44 7.43 -11.37
CA ILE A 34 4.72 7.11 -12.02
C ILE A 34 4.91 5.59 -12.14
N GLY A 35 4.12 4.81 -11.40
CA GLY A 35 4.18 3.35 -11.41
C GLY A 35 3.49 2.74 -12.64
N LYS A 36 3.92 1.52 -12.98
CA LYS A 36 3.21 0.66 -13.93
C LYS A 36 2.43 -0.41 -13.17
N GLU A 37 1.17 -0.59 -13.52
CA GLU A 37 0.33 -1.63 -12.93
C GLU A 37 0.83 -3.02 -13.38
N VAL A 38 1.17 -3.88 -12.41
CA VAL A 38 1.65 -5.26 -12.65
C VAL A 38 0.72 -6.34 -12.08
N ILE A 39 -0.28 -5.94 -11.26
CA ILE A 39 -1.31 -6.81 -10.70
C ILE A 39 -2.65 -6.36 -11.27
N GLY A 40 -3.10 -6.99 -12.35
CA GLY A 40 -4.32 -6.61 -13.06
C GLY A 40 -5.61 -7.23 -12.52
N LYS A 41 -5.50 -8.16 -11.56
CA LYS A 41 -6.65 -8.79 -10.91
C LYS A 41 -6.38 -8.96 -9.42
N ILE A 42 -7.39 -8.63 -8.61
CA ILE A 42 -7.36 -8.82 -7.16
C ILE A 42 -8.63 -9.55 -6.74
N ASP A 43 -8.48 -10.62 -5.97
CA ASP A 43 -9.57 -11.16 -5.16
C ASP A 43 -9.62 -10.36 -3.86
N MET A 44 -10.73 -9.65 -3.65
CA MET A 44 -10.88 -8.79 -2.48
C MET A 44 -10.84 -9.62 -1.18
N PRO A 45 -10.13 -9.15 -0.14
CA PRO A 45 -10.13 -9.81 1.15
C PRO A 45 -11.52 -9.73 1.78
N GLU A 46 -11.83 -10.71 2.63
CA GLU A 46 -13.04 -10.70 3.43
C GLU A 46 -12.95 -9.56 4.46
N HIS A 47 -13.88 -8.61 4.39
CA HIS A 47 -13.99 -7.51 5.34
C HIS A 47 -14.74 -7.98 6.60
N LYS A 48 -14.08 -7.89 7.76
CA LYS A 48 -14.67 -8.15 9.07
C LYS A 48 -14.64 -6.88 9.89
N SER A 49 -15.75 -6.54 10.51
CA SER A 49 -15.82 -5.41 11.42
C SER A 49 -16.58 -5.74 12.68
N ALA A 50 -16.06 -5.30 13.82
CA ALA A 50 -16.74 -5.33 15.09
C ALA A 50 -16.91 -3.91 15.61
N LEU A 51 -18.11 -3.59 16.09
CA LEU A 51 -18.40 -2.34 16.78
C LEU A 51 -18.28 -2.55 18.29
N LYS A 52 -17.65 -1.59 18.96
CA LYS A 52 -17.59 -1.50 20.41
C LYS A 52 -18.04 -0.11 20.83
N GLU A 53 -19.08 -0.03 21.62
CA GLU A 53 -19.49 1.22 22.25
C GLU A 53 -18.56 1.53 23.43
N LEU A 54 -18.19 2.80 23.54
CA LEU A 54 -17.37 3.38 24.60
C LEU A 54 -18.21 4.44 25.34
N ASP A 55 -17.70 4.90 26.48
CA ASP A 55 -18.37 5.94 27.27
C ASP A 55 -18.74 7.18 26.46
N ARG A 56 -19.90 7.74 26.82
CA ARG A 56 -20.50 8.96 26.26
C ARG A 56 -20.91 8.82 24.79
N GLY A 57 -21.42 7.64 24.39
CA GLY A 57 -21.95 7.39 23.05
C GLY A 57 -20.89 7.36 21.95
N ARG A 58 -19.61 7.18 22.32
CA ARG A 58 -18.52 7.05 21.35
C ARG A 58 -18.51 5.62 20.80
N LEU A 59 -18.36 5.48 19.50
CA LEU A 59 -18.29 4.17 18.85
C LEU A 59 -16.87 3.91 18.35
N LEU A 60 -16.36 2.71 18.64
CA LEU A 60 -15.10 2.20 18.14
C LEU A 60 -15.38 1.08 17.15
N PHE A 61 -14.79 1.16 15.95
CA PHE A 61 -14.89 0.12 14.93
C PHE A 61 -13.54 -0.57 14.80
N TYR A 62 -13.51 -1.87 15.09
CA TYR A 62 -12.39 -2.74 14.75
C TYR A 62 -12.63 -3.29 13.36
N VAL A 63 -11.83 -2.84 12.39
CA VAL A 63 -11.89 -3.36 11.02
C VAL A 63 -10.69 -4.27 10.80
N THR A 64 -10.93 -5.45 10.26
CA THR A 64 -9.91 -6.45 9.93
C THR A 64 -10.23 -7.05 8.57
N PHE A 65 -9.20 -7.24 7.76
CA PHE A 65 -9.31 -7.88 6.46
C PHE A 65 -8.65 -9.24 6.54
N ALA A 66 -9.34 -10.27 6.04
CA ALA A 66 -8.84 -11.65 6.04
C ALA A 66 -8.74 -12.19 4.61
N GLY A 67 -7.59 -12.77 4.28
CA GLY A 67 -7.33 -13.31 2.94
C GLY A 67 -7.05 -12.22 1.93
N GLY A 68 -7.60 -12.38 0.72
CA GLY A 68 -7.29 -11.57 -0.45
C GLY A 68 -6.08 -12.10 -1.22
N LYS A 69 -6.11 -11.99 -2.54
CA LYS A 69 -5.03 -12.44 -3.43
C LYS A 69 -4.86 -11.47 -4.59
N GLY A 70 -3.64 -11.02 -4.83
CA GLY A 70 -3.28 -10.32 -6.05
C GLY A 70 -2.75 -11.30 -7.09
N TYR A 71 -3.20 -11.20 -8.33
CA TYR A 71 -2.68 -11.97 -9.45
C TYR A 71 -1.80 -11.07 -10.31
N LEU A 72 -0.52 -11.43 -10.34
CA LEU A 72 0.45 -10.82 -11.21
C LEU A 72 0.11 -11.12 -12.67
N ASP A 73 0.13 -10.12 -13.53
CA ASP A 73 0.12 -10.39 -14.97
C ASP A 73 1.53 -10.85 -15.36
N ASN A 74 1.69 -12.15 -15.58
CA ASN A 74 2.98 -12.73 -15.93
C ASN A 74 3.58 -12.14 -17.21
N LYS A 75 2.77 -11.74 -18.20
CA LYS A 75 3.29 -11.17 -19.46
C LYS A 75 3.85 -9.78 -19.21
N ILE A 76 3.11 -8.94 -18.48
CA ILE A 76 3.55 -7.59 -18.10
C ILE A 76 4.79 -7.70 -17.22
N PHE A 77 4.76 -8.56 -16.20
CA PHE A 77 5.88 -8.71 -15.27
C PHE A 77 7.15 -9.21 -15.95
N LEU A 78 7.06 -10.24 -16.81
CA LEU A 78 8.23 -10.76 -17.52
C LEU A 78 8.81 -9.73 -18.49
N ARG A 79 7.96 -9.07 -19.28
CA ARG A 79 8.41 -8.07 -20.26
C ARG A 79 8.99 -6.82 -19.59
N ASP A 80 8.28 -6.31 -18.59
CA ASP A 80 8.51 -4.96 -18.08
C ASP A 80 9.32 -4.94 -16.76
N VAL A 81 9.49 -6.06 -16.08
CA VAL A 81 10.27 -6.13 -14.82
C VAL A 81 11.49 -7.03 -14.95
N ILE A 82 11.34 -8.25 -15.48
CA ILE A 82 12.45 -9.23 -15.54
C ILE A 82 13.36 -9.01 -16.74
N ASN A 83 12.80 -8.79 -17.93
CA ASN A 83 13.56 -8.66 -19.18
C ASN A 83 13.82 -7.20 -19.59
N ALA A 84 13.77 -6.27 -18.64
CA ALA A 84 13.61 -4.83 -18.91
C ALA A 84 14.85 -3.96 -18.64
#